data_AF-A0A329S9H0-F1
#
_entry.id   AF-A0A329S9H0-F1
#
_cell.length_a   1.000
_cell.length_b   1.000
_cell.length_c   1.000
_cell.angle_alpha   90.00
_cell.angle_beta   90.00
_cell.angle_gamma   90.00
#
_symmetry.space_group_name_H-M   'P 1'
#
loop_
_entity.id
_entity.type
_entity.pdbx_description
1 polymer ?
#
loop_
_entity_poly.entity_id
_entity_poly.type
_entity_poly.pdbx_seq_one_letter_code
_entity_poly.pdbx_strand_id
1 'polypeptide(L)'
;MRARCRVSGEDYDIVTTPITESINAELLDTLCELRLNIASADVTGGMLIAEIEPIAGRVKLRLNMTESDVYARVLDYFNELSKAMRANGLAECFSGNDGVREKWKRLVASLHRATLKSERSLYAQARCLGPDIAVRPDRGQSH
;
A
#
# COMPACT_ATOMS: atom_id res chain seq x y z
N MET A 1 -2.03 1.31 17.84
CA MET A 1 -3.10 1.12 18.83
C MET A 1 -2.64 0.26 20.02
N ARG A 2 -2.25 -1.02 19.87
CA ARG A 2 -1.76 -1.87 20.99
C ARG A 2 -0.71 -1.23 21.91
N ALA A 3 0.31 -0.59 21.33
CA ALA A 3 1.34 0.08 22.13
C ALA A 3 0.79 1.25 22.96
N ARG A 4 -0.22 1.96 22.44
CA ARG A 4 -0.89 3.06 23.16
C ARG A 4 -1.72 2.52 24.32
N CYS A 5 -2.53 1.49 24.07
CA CYS A 5 -3.36 0.82 25.09
C CYS A 5 -2.53 0.29 26.25
N ARG A 6 -1.34 -0.27 25.95
CA ARG A 6 -0.37 -0.69 26.99
C ARG A 6 0.13 0.45 27.87
N VAL A 7 0.22 1.67 27.34
CA VAL A 7 0.69 2.85 28.09
C VAL A 7 -0.46 3.52 28.84
N SER A 8 -1.68 3.56 28.27
CA SER A 8 -2.86 4.13 28.91
C SER A 8 -3.55 3.19 29.90
N GLY A 9 -3.27 1.88 29.84
CA GLY A 9 -3.99 0.86 30.60
C GLY A 9 -5.37 0.52 30.05
N GLU A 10 -5.72 1.08 28.88
CA GLU A 10 -6.98 0.78 28.19
C GLU A 10 -6.97 -0.67 27.68
N ASP A 11 -8.11 -1.35 27.81
CA ASP A 11 -8.31 -2.65 27.19
C ASP A 11 -8.35 -2.49 25.66
N TYR A 12 -7.43 -3.20 24.99
CA TYR A 12 -7.29 -3.15 23.54
C TYR A 12 -8.55 -3.64 22.82
N ASP A 13 -9.21 -4.66 23.35
CA ASP A 13 -10.38 -5.28 22.70
C ASP A 13 -11.61 -4.38 22.86
N ILE A 14 -11.66 -3.54 23.90
CA ILE A 14 -12.72 -2.53 24.07
C ILE A 14 -12.53 -1.35 23.12
N VAL A 15 -11.29 -0.95 22.86
CA VAL A 15 -11.00 0.25 22.03
C VAL A 15 -10.82 -0.06 20.54
N THR A 16 -10.99 -1.32 20.13
CA THR A 16 -10.90 -1.71 18.73
C THR A 16 -12.14 -2.47 18.26
N THR A 17 -12.66 -2.07 17.11
CA THR A 17 -13.75 -2.80 16.45
C THR A 17 -13.15 -3.99 15.69
N PRO A 18 -13.66 -5.21 15.89
CA PRO A 18 -13.19 -6.37 15.15
C PRO A 18 -13.50 -6.22 13.66
N ILE A 19 -12.64 -6.81 12.82
CA ILE A 19 -12.78 -6.74 11.35
C ILE A 19 -14.08 -7.36 10.85
N THR A 20 -14.62 -8.35 11.57
CA THR A 20 -15.92 -8.99 11.31
C THR A 20 -17.08 -8.00 11.37
N GLU A 21 -16.98 -6.96 12.19
CA GLU A 21 -17.99 -5.91 12.33
C GLU A 21 -17.69 -4.69 11.44
N SER A 22 -16.50 -4.64 10.84
CA SER A 22 -16.03 -3.51 10.03
C SER A 22 -16.24 -3.68 8.52
N ILE A 23 -16.58 -4.89 8.09
CA ILE A 23 -16.88 -5.23 6.68
C ILE A 23 -18.39 -5.13 6.48
N ASN A 24 -18.81 -4.68 5.30
CA ASN A 24 -20.22 -4.70 4.91
C ASN A 24 -20.81 -6.13 5.06
N ALA A 25 -21.98 -6.24 5.70
CA ALA A 25 -22.59 -7.53 6.04
C ALA A 25 -22.86 -8.42 4.81
N GLU A 26 -23.42 -7.88 3.73
CA GLU A 26 -23.68 -8.64 2.49
C GLU A 26 -22.38 -9.14 1.86
N LEU A 27 -21.33 -8.32 1.91
CA LEU A 27 -20.01 -8.72 1.42
C LEU A 27 -19.39 -9.80 2.31
N LEU A 28 -19.56 -9.71 3.63
CA LEU A 28 -19.07 -10.71 4.57
C LEU A 28 -19.74 -12.06 4.34
N ASP A 29 -21.07 -12.09 4.21
CA ASP A 29 -21.81 -13.32 3.93
C ASP A 29 -21.38 -13.93 2.59
N THR A 30 -21.29 -13.12 1.54
CA THR A 30 -20.81 -13.57 0.22
C THR A 30 -19.39 -14.15 0.28
N LEU A 31 -18.49 -13.53 1.04
CA LEU A 31 -17.11 -14.02 1.22
C LEU A 31 -17.10 -15.36 1.98
N CYS A 32 -17.91 -15.47 3.04
CA CYS A 32 -18.03 -16.68 3.84
C CYS A 32 -18.58 -17.85 3.01
N GLU A 33 -19.63 -17.61 2.23
CA GLU A 33 -20.23 -18.62 1.35
C GLU A 33 -19.31 -19.04 0.21
N LEU A 34 -18.73 -18.08 -0.52
CA LEU A 34 -18.05 -18.38 -1.78
C LEU A 34 -16.56 -18.71 -1.64
N ARG A 35 -15.90 -18.23 -0.57
CA ARG A 35 -14.44 -18.38 -0.41
C ARG A 35 -14.06 -19.27 0.75
N LEU A 36 -14.67 -19.01 1.91
CA LEU A 36 -14.28 -19.68 3.15
C LEU A 36 -15.09 -20.96 3.39
N ASN A 37 -16.27 -21.10 2.75
CA ASN A 37 -17.20 -22.21 2.91
C ASN A 37 -17.53 -22.50 4.39
N ILE A 38 -17.79 -21.44 5.15
CA ILE A 38 -18.19 -21.47 6.56
C ILE A 38 -19.33 -20.49 6.81
N ALA A 39 -20.04 -20.63 7.92
CA ALA A 39 -21.02 -19.64 8.33
C ALA A 39 -20.34 -18.33 8.77
N SER A 40 -20.98 -17.19 8.49
CA SER A 40 -20.47 -15.87 8.92
C SER A 40 -20.39 -15.73 10.45
N ALA A 41 -21.12 -16.55 11.22
CA ALA A 41 -21.01 -16.61 12.67
C ALA A 41 -19.68 -17.24 13.17
N ASP A 42 -19.07 -18.11 12.36
CA ASP A 42 -17.85 -18.86 12.72
C ASP A 42 -16.58 -18.21 12.14
N VAL A 43 -16.73 -17.13 11.36
CA VAL A 43 -15.60 -16.47 10.70
C VAL A 43 -14.74 -15.72 11.71
N THR A 44 -13.44 -15.99 11.67
CA THR A 44 -12.48 -15.28 12.52
C THR A 44 -11.85 -14.13 11.76
N GLY A 45 -11.42 -13.09 12.50
CA GLY A 45 -10.71 -11.97 11.88
C GLY A 45 -9.43 -12.38 11.15
N GLY A 46 -8.76 -13.44 11.59
CA GLY A 46 -7.57 -13.98 10.92
C GLY A 46 -7.88 -14.53 9.53
N MET A 47 -9.00 -15.22 9.35
CA MET A 47 -9.44 -15.75 8.06
C MET A 47 -9.78 -14.63 7.08
N LEU A 48 -10.47 -13.59 7.56
CA LEU A 48 -10.77 -12.40 6.76
C LEU A 48 -9.50 -11.67 6.32
N ILE A 49 -8.53 -11.50 7.22
CA ILE A 49 -7.24 -10.89 6.90
C ILE A 49 -6.52 -11.68 5.81
N ALA A 50 -6.49 -13.02 5.89
CA ALA A 50 -5.85 -13.87 4.91
C ALA A 50 -6.48 -13.77 3.50
N GLU A 51 -7.80 -13.55 3.41
CA GLU A 51 -8.50 -13.33 2.13
C GLU A 51 -8.33 -11.91 1.58
N ILE A 52 -8.29 -10.91 2.46
CA ILE A 52 -8.18 -9.49 2.08
C ILE A 52 -6.73 -9.12 1.70
N GLU A 53 -5.72 -9.73 2.32
CA GLU A 53 -4.31 -9.41 2.08
C GLU A 53 -3.89 -9.58 0.60
N PRO A 54 -4.26 -10.68 -0.10
CA PRO A 54 -4.02 -10.82 -1.54
C PRO A 54 -4.70 -9.74 -2.40
N ILE A 55 -5.90 -9.31 -2.02
CA ILE A 55 -6.65 -8.25 -2.72
C ILE A 55 -5.94 -6.92 -2.52
N ALA A 56 -5.58 -6.60 -1.28
CA ALA A 56 -4.81 -5.40 -0.93
C ALA A 56 -3.45 -5.36 -1.65
N GLY A 57 -2.79 -6.51 -1.86
CA GLY A 57 -1.54 -6.62 -2.62
C GLY A 57 -1.69 -6.33 -4.12
N ARG A 58 -2.88 -6.57 -4.69
CA ARG A 58 -3.19 -6.34 -6.12
C ARG A 58 -3.56 -4.88 -6.40
N VAL A 59 -4.14 -4.17 -5.45
CA VAL A 59 -4.45 -2.73 -5.55
C VAL A 59 -3.16 -1.91 -5.36
N LYS A 60 -2.27 -1.92 -6.36
CA LYS A 60 -1.06 -1.08 -6.39
C LYS A 60 -1.42 0.33 -6.85
N LEU A 61 -1.95 1.13 -5.94
CA LEU A 61 -2.08 2.57 -6.15
C LEU A 61 -0.68 3.19 -6.14
N ARG A 62 -0.35 3.92 -7.22
CA ARG A 62 0.90 4.66 -7.34
C ARG A 62 0.56 6.12 -7.53
N LEU A 63 1.34 6.96 -6.88
CA LEU A 63 1.25 8.40 -7.11
C LEU A 63 1.62 8.71 -8.56
N ASN A 64 0.85 9.57 -9.22
CA ASN A 64 1.12 9.96 -10.60
C ASN A 64 2.25 10.99 -10.68
N MET A 65 3.50 10.57 -10.75
CA MET A 65 4.65 11.50 -10.78
C MET A 65 4.75 12.35 -12.06
N THR A 66 3.93 12.11 -13.09
CA THR A 66 3.89 12.97 -14.28
C THR A 66 3.09 14.25 -14.04
N GLU A 67 2.19 14.26 -13.05
CA GLU A 67 1.51 15.48 -12.61
C GLU A 67 2.49 16.33 -11.80
N SER A 68 2.68 17.57 -12.27
CA SER A 68 3.58 18.55 -11.68
C SER A 68 2.99 19.22 -10.44
N ASP A 69 1.67 19.41 -10.41
CA ASP A 69 0.99 19.96 -9.25
C ASP A 69 0.93 18.91 -8.14
N VAL A 70 1.67 19.19 -7.06
CA VAL A 70 1.77 18.28 -5.91
C VAL A 70 0.41 18.06 -5.26
N TYR A 71 -0.42 19.09 -5.18
CA TYR A 71 -1.73 19.03 -4.54
C TYR A 71 -2.70 18.21 -5.38
N ALA A 72 -2.79 18.48 -6.69
CA ALA A 72 -3.63 17.71 -7.62
C ALA A 72 -3.28 16.21 -7.57
N ARG A 73 -1.98 15.89 -7.60
CA ARG A 73 -1.49 14.52 -7.54
C ARG A 73 -1.83 13.79 -6.23
N VAL A 74 -1.81 14.48 -5.10
CA VAL A 74 -2.22 13.92 -3.80
C VAL A 74 -3.73 13.68 -3.78
N LEU A 75 -4.52 14.62 -4.30
CA LEU A 75 -5.98 14.47 -4.41
C LEU A 75 -6.37 13.28 -5.29
N ASP A 76 -5.76 13.16 -6.47
CA ASP A 76 -6.02 12.04 -7.39
C ASP A 76 -5.72 10.69 -6.74
N TYR A 77 -4.59 10.60 -6.03
CA TYR A 77 -4.24 9.38 -5.30
C TYR A 77 -5.31 9.01 -4.26
N PHE A 78 -5.78 9.96 -3.45
CA PHE A 78 -6.80 9.69 -2.44
C PHE A 78 -8.18 9.42 -3.06
N ASN A 79 -8.49 10.02 -4.22
CA ASN A 79 -9.71 9.73 -4.95
C ASN A 79 -9.71 8.28 -5.46
N GLU A 80 -8.63 7.84 -6.10
CA GLU A 80 -8.47 6.46 -6.58
C GLU A 80 -8.43 5.46 -5.42
N LEU A 81 -7.76 5.80 -4.31
CA LEU A 81 -7.81 5.00 -3.09
C LEU A 81 -9.24 4.85 -2.55
N SER A 82 -10.01 5.93 -2.54
CA SER A 82 -11.40 5.92 -2.08
C SER A 82 -12.31 5.11 -2.99
N LYS A 83 -12.12 5.20 -4.32
CA LYS A 83 -12.81 4.35 -5.29
C LYS A 83 -12.48 2.88 -5.07
N ALA A 84 -11.21 2.55 -4.89
CA ALA A 84 -10.79 1.18 -4.62
C ALA A 84 -11.37 0.64 -3.31
N MET A 85 -11.34 1.41 -2.22
CA MET A 85 -11.94 1.00 -0.94
C MET A 85 -13.44 0.73 -1.08
N ARG A 86 -14.19 1.61 -1.76
CA ARG A 86 -15.62 1.41 -2.00
C ARG A 86 -15.91 0.19 -2.87
N ALA A 87 -15.16 0.01 -3.96
CA ALA A 87 -15.33 -1.12 -4.87
C ALA A 87 -15.07 -2.47 -4.20
N ASN A 88 -14.31 -2.50 -3.09
CA ASN A 88 -14.02 -3.70 -2.33
C ASN A 88 -14.79 -3.78 -1.00
N GLY A 89 -15.75 -2.87 -0.75
CA GLY A 89 -16.53 -2.85 0.50
C GLY A 89 -15.71 -2.58 1.78
N LEU A 90 -14.53 -1.98 1.65
CA LEU A 90 -13.59 -1.69 2.75
C LEU A 90 -13.67 -0.24 3.23
N ALA A 91 -14.67 0.55 2.79
CA ALA A 91 -14.74 1.98 3.11
C ALA A 91 -14.80 2.24 4.63
N GLU A 92 -15.63 1.47 5.34
CA GLU A 92 -15.82 1.59 6.79
C GLU A 92 -14.58 1.17 7.58
N CYS A 93 -13.80 0.21 7.09
CA CYS A 93 -12.53 -0.21 7.70
C CYS A 93 -11.48 0.91 7.78
N PHE A 94 -11.62 1.97 6.97
CA PHE A 94 -10.74 3.14 6.97
C PHE A 94 -11.48 4.43 7.33
N SER A 95 -12.55 4.32 8.12
CA SER A 95 -13.24 5.45 8.74
C SER A 95 -12.48 5.95 9.98
N GLY A 96 -12.87 7.13 10.48
CA GLY A 96 -12.29 7.72 11.69
C GLY A 96 -10.81 8.14 11.58
N ASN A 97 -10.24 8.57 12.71
CA ASN A 97 -8.90 9.17 12.77
C ASN A 97 -7.78 8.16 12.44
N ASP A 98 -7.96 6.90 12.83
CA ASP A 98 -6.99 5.84 12.53
C ASP A 98 -7.04 5.44 11.04
N GLY A 99 -8.24 5.41 10.44
CA GLY A 99 -8.39 5.24 8.99
C GLY A 99 -7.69 6.33 8.19
N VAL A 100 -7.82 7.59 8.61
CA VAL A 100 -7.08 8.72 8.00
C VAL A 100 -5.57 8.49 8.11
N ARG A 101 -5.05 8.12 9.28
CA ARG A 101 -3.62 7.84 9.49
C ARG A 101 -3.11 6.71 8.58
N GLU A 102 -3.85 5.64 8.43
CA GLU A 102 -3.46 4.52 7.55
C GLU A 102 -3.47 4.91 6.07
N LYS A 103 -4.42 5.74 5.62
CA LYS A 103 -4.42 6.30 4.26
C LYS A 103 -3.14 7.11 4.00
N TRP A 104 -2.70 7.94 4.96
CA TRP A 104 -1.45 8.69 4.87
C TRP A 104 -0.20 7.80 4.85
N LYS A 105 -0.14 6.76 5.69
CA LYS A 105 0.99 5.80 5.66
C LYS A 105 1.14 5.13 4.30
N ARG A 106 0.03 4.75 3.66
CA ARG A 106 0.02 4.17 2.31
C ARG A 106 0.53 5.15 1.26
N LEU A 107 0.13 6.42 1.35
CA LEU A 107 0.65 7.49 0.48
C LEU A 107 2.19 7.60 0.62
N VAL A 108 2.70 7.65 1.85
CA VAL A 108 4.15 7.72 2.12
C VAL A 108 4.88 6.49 1.56
N ALA A 109 4.32 5.29 1.72
CA ALA A 109 4.90 4.07 1.15
C ALA A 109 4.90 4.09 -0.39
N SER A 110 3.87 4.65 -1.02
CA SER A 110 3.77 4.85 -2.48
C SER A 110 4.83 5.84 -2.98
N LEU A 111 5.04 6.95 -2.27
CA LEU A 111 6.11 7.92 -2.53
C LEU A 111 7.49 7.27 -2.45
N HIS A 112 7.79 6.58 -1.34
CA HIS A 112 9.07 5.88 -1.15
C HIS A 112 9.34 4.89 -2.30
N ARG A 113 8.32 4.12 -2.70
CA ARG A 113 8.42 3.20 -3.84
C ARG A 113 8.64 3.92 -5.18
N ALA A 114 8.02 5.09 -5.38
CA ALA A 114 8.20 5.88 -6.59
C ALA A 114 9.64 6.39 -6.70
N THR A 115 10.19 6.94 -5.61
CA THR A 115 11.58 7.43 -5.52
C THR A 115 12.58 6.30 -5.79
N LEU A 116 12.41 5.14 -5.18
CA LEU A 116 13.29 3.99 -5.43
C LEU A 116 13.22 3.49 -6.88
N LYS A 117 12.05 3.57 -7.53
CA LYS A 117 11.91 3.16 -8.94
C LYS A 117 12.56 4.19 -9.88
N SER A 118 12.45 5.48 -9.61
CA SER A 118 13.15 6.51 -10.39
C SER A 118 14.66 6.38 -10.26
N GLU A 119 15.18 6.12 -9.07
CA GLU A 119 16.62 5.87 -8.85
C GLU A 119 17.09 4.64 -9.63
N ARG A 120 16.39 3.50 -9.52
CA ARG A 120 16.72 2.29 -10.29
C ARG A 120 16.67 2.53 -11.80
N SER A 121 15.72 3.34 -12.27
CA SER A 121 15.62 3.72 -13.69
C SER A 121 16.79 4.61 -14.11
N LEU A 122 17.18 5.59 -13.29
CA LEU A 122 18.35 6.45 -13.52
C LEU A 122 19.64 5.61 -13.54
N TYR A 123 19.83 4.68 -12.60
CA TYR A 123 20.97 3.75 -12.61
C TYR A 123 20.98 2.84 -13.84
N ALA A 124 19.83 2.30 -14.25
CA ALA A 124 19.74 1.47 -15.46
C ALA A 124 20.01 2.28 -16.73
N GLN A 125 19.49 3.50 -16.82
CA GLN A 125 19.69 4.40 -17.95
C GLN A 125 21.14 4.91 -18.04
N ALA A 126 21.77 5.23 -16.91
CA ALA A 126 23.19 5.57 -16.83
C ALA A 126 24.09 4.39 -17.22
N ARG A 127 23.71 3.15 -16.90
CA ARG A 127 24.43 1.94 -17.34
C ARG A 127 24.31 1.69 -18.85
N CYS A 128 23.20 2.09 -19.47
CA CYS A 128 23.05 2.04 -20.93
C CYS A 128 23.81 3.17 -21.65
N LEU A 129 24.31 4.18 -20.93
CA LEU A 129 24.91 5.41 -21.48
C LEU A 129 26.42 5.56 -21.20
N GLY A 130 27.19 4.50 -20.93
CA GLY A 130 28.65 4.65 -20.81
C GLY A 130 29.50 3.43 -21.16
N PRO A 131 30.76 3.59 -21.66
CA PRO A 131 31.33 4.73 -22.40
C PRO A 131 31.95 4.31 -23.76
N ASP A 132 31.67 5.05 -24.83
CA ASP A 132 32.50 5.09 -26.05
C ASP A 132 33.75 5.97 -25.79
N ILE A 133 34.63 5.54 -24.88
CA ILE A 133 35.96 6.13 -24.72
C ILE A 133 36.99 5.03 -24.89
N ALA A 134 37.31 4.73 -26.15
CA ALA A 134 38.57 4.12 -26.51
C ALA A 134 39.66 5.20 -26.46
N VAL A 135 40.29 5.39 -25.29
CA VAL A 135 41.60 6.04 -25.20
C VAL A 135 42.55 5.05 -24.52
N ARG A 136 43.29 4.31 -25.35
CA ARG A 136 44.46 3.55 -24.91
C ARG A 136 45.57 4.55 -24.58
N PRO A 137 46.21 4.50 -23.40
CA PRO A 137 47.47 5.20 -23.20
C PRO A 137 48.58 4.43 -23.91
N ASP A 138 49.31 5.19 -24.72
CA ASP A 138 50.48 4.82 -25.50
C ASP A 138 51.55 4.18 -24.62
N ARG A 139 51.97 2.95 -24.96
CA ARG A 139 53.12 2.31 -24.32
C ARG A 139 54.36 2.77 -25.06
N GLY A 140 55.06 3.73 -24.45
CA GLY A 140 56.36 4.21 -24.92
C GLY A 140 57.34 3.08 -25.20
N GLN A 141 57.95 3.13 -26.39
CA GLN A 141 59.16 2.40 -26.72
C GLN A 141 60.36 3.24 -26.27
N SER A 142 61.12 2.71 -25.31
CA SER A 142 62.50 3.16 -25.06
C SER A 142 63.40 2.57 -26.14
N HIS A 143 64.22 3.41 -26.76
CA HIS A 143 65.45 3.05 -27.46
C HIS A 143 66.61 3.78 -26.81
#